data_AF-A0A3A1YAE8-F1
#
_entry.id   AF-A0A3A1YAE8-F1
#
_cell.length_a   1.000
_cell.length_b   1.000
_cell.length_c   1.000
_cell.angle_alpha   90.00
_cell.angle_beta   90.00
_cell.angle_gamma   90.00
#
_symmetry.space_group_name_H-M   'P 1'
#
loop_
_entity.id
_entity.type
_entity.pdbx_description
1 polymer ?
#
loop_
_entity_poly.entity_id
_entity_poly.type
_entity_poly.pdbx_seq_one_letter_code
_entity_poly.pdbx_strand_id
1 'polypeptide(L)'
;MTEVKYWYDPDTNQFHKTNGTTLAPTLTSLEIDEDDYDYYLSNLEYVQPDREGYPSLPPKPYIEDDFAHWDRDLQQYVQTEEERELYLSYVNSSAVEEAMRIIRERADKWVTQTRNTFSDQLLERQFLLEAREYKNKPDKLPNTSEIYKYCLLNNVTATDKIEDILKNQEVALNLAQALNHFESYLTLRVKEKKLQDLVGKEADEFYDEVREYAPEFITDLYKLALRKAEEDKAKKAKAKKSN
;
A
#
# COMPACT_ATOMS: atom_id res chain seq x y z
N MET A 1 -51.19 -1.13 -16.71
CA MET A 1 -49.77 -1.33 -17.05
C MET A 1 -49.64 -2.76 -17.50
N THR A 2 -49.08 -3.03 -18.68
CA THR A 2 -48.73 -4.39 -19.08
C THR A 2 -47.58 -4.82 -18.18
N GLU A 3 -47.78 -5.88 -17.41
CA GLU A 3 -46.74 -6.52 -16.60
C GLU A 3 -45.57 -6.89 -17.52
N VAL A 4 -44.32 -6.74 -17.08
CA VAL A 4 -43.15 -7.10 -17.88
C VAL A 4 -42.59 -8.39 -17.33
N LYS A 5 -42.24 -9.33 -18.22
CA LYS A 5 -41.70 -10.64 -17.86
C LYS A 5 -40.29 -10.80 -18.41
N TYR A 6 -39.42 -11.36 -17.59
CA TYR A 6 -38.01 -11.59 -17.87
C TYR A 6 -37.76 -13.09 -18.02
N TRP A 7 -36.98 -13.47 -19.02
CA TRP A 7 -36.75 -14.86 -19.38
C TRP A 7 -35.27 -15.12 -19.63
N TYR A 8 -34.81 -16.30 -19.27
CA TYR A 8 -33.50 -16.85 -19.59
C TYR A 8 -33.65 -18.13 -20.41
N ASP A 9 -32.94 -18.22 -21.53
CA ASP A 9 -32.88 -19.42 -22.37
C ASP A 9 -31.57 -20.17 -22.08
N PRO A 10 -31.60 -21.36 -21.44
CA PRO A 10 -30.40 -22.11 -21.08
C PRO A 10 -29.67 -22.73 -22.27
N ASP A 11 -30.36 -23.00 -23.38
CA ASP A 11 -29.77 -23.63 -24.57
C ASP A 11 -28.90 -22.62 -25.35
N THR A 12 -29.33 -21.36 -25.37
CA THR A 12 -28.65 -20.27 -26.10
C THR A 12 -27.92 -19.29 -25.20
N ASN A 13 -28.13 -19.37 -23.89
CA ASN A 13 -27.63 -18.43 -22.87
C ASN A 13 -28.04 -16.98 -23.15
N GLN A 14 -29.27 -16.78 -23.61
CA GLN A 14 -29.82 -15.48 -23.95
C GLN A 14 -30.85 -15.02 -22.91
N PHE A 15 -30.90 -13.71 -22.72
CA PHE A 15 -31.83 -13.04 -21.83
C PHE A 15 -32.86 -12.28 -22.67
N HIS A 16 -34.14 -12.41 -22.32
CA HIS A 16 -35.23 -11.80 -23.06
C HIS A 16 -36.18 -11.04 -22.14
N LYS A 17 -36.67 -9.90 -22.63
CA LYS A 17 -37.68 -9.06 -21.96
C LYS A 17 -38.93 -9.03 -22.81
N THR A 18 -40.08 -9.40 -22.23
CA THR A 18 -41.36 -9.49 -22.93
C THR A 18 -42.45 -8.72 -22.21
N ASN A 19 -43.44 -8.25 -22.96
CA ASN A 19 -44.64 -7.67 -22.36
C ASN A 19 -45.58 -8.81 -21.96
N GLY A 20 -46.27 -8.71 -20.82
CA GLY A 20 -46.98 -9.78 -20.09
C GLY A 20 -48.15 -10.44 -20.80
N THR A 21 -48.35 -10.16 -22.09
CA THR A 21 -49.24 -10.87 -23.00
C THR A 21 -48.52 -11.88 -23.89
N THR A 22 -47.18 -11.94 -23.84
CA THR A 22 -46.34 -12.77 -24.72
C THR A 22 -45.92 -14.04 -24.00
N LEU A 23 -46.01 -15.19 -24.69
CA LEU A 23 -45.47 -16.47 -24.21
C LEU A 23 -43.94 -16.41 -24.13
N ALA A 24 -43.36 -17.35 -23.38
CA ALA A 24 -41.91 -17.53 -23.32
C ALA A 24 -41.28 -17.61 -24.73
N PRO A 25 -40.07 -17.05 -24.96
CA PRO A 25 -39.41 -17.04 -26.27
C PRO A 25 -39.19 -18.44 -26.86
N THR A 26 -38.85 -19.41 -26.00
CA THR A 26 -38.63 -20.83 -26.35
C THR A 26 -39.28 -21.74 -25.31
N LEU A 27 -39.43 -23.03 -25.64
CA LEU A 27 -40.00 -24.03 -24.72
C LEU A 27 -39.10 -24.33 -23.50
N THR A 28 -37.80 -24.03 -23.61
CA THR A 28 -36.80 -24.26 -22.58
C THR A 28 -36.50 -22.99 -21.77
N SER A 29 -37.08 -21.85 -22.15
CA SER A 29 -36.95 -20.58 -21.42
C SER A 29 -37.52 -20.69 -20.00
N LEU A 30 -36.76 -20.20 -19.03
CA LEU A 30 -37.16 -20.07 -17.63
C LEU A 30 -37.53 -18.62 -17.32
N GLU A 31 -38.64 -18.42 -16.60
CA GLU A 31 -39.02 -17.11 -16.08
C GLU A 31 -38.11 -16.77 -14.89
N ILE A 32 -37.50 -15.59 -14.91
CA ILE A 32 -36.65 -15.05 -13.85
C ILE A 32 -37.20 -13.69 -13.42
N ASP A 33 -36.79 -13.19 -12.26
CA ASP A 33 -37.18 -11.86 -11.82
C ASP A 33 -36.30 -10.76 -12.45
N GLU A 34 -36.69 -9.50 -12.23
CA GLU A 34 -36.01 -8.32 -12.78
C GLU A 34 -34.60 -8.16 -12.19
N ASP A 35 -34.42 -8.45 -10.91
CA ASP A 35 -33.14 -8.28 -10.20
C ASP A 35 -32.11 -9.29 -10.72
N ASP A 36 -32.51 -10.56 -10.85
CA ASP A 36 -31.73 -11.62 -11.47
C ASP A 36 -31.41 -11.30 -12.93
N TYR A 37 -32.40 -10.82 -13.70
CA TYR A 37 -32.19 -10.44 -15.10
C TYR A 37 -31.10 -9.37 -15.24
N ASP A 38 -31.20 -8.27 -14.48
CA ASP A 38 -30.23 -7.18 -14.58
C ASP A 38 -28.84 -7.61 -14.05
N TYR A 39 -28.81 -8.39 -12.96
CA TYR A 39 -27.57 -8.93 -12.41
C TYR A 39 -26.83 -9.83 -13.41
N TYR A 40 -27.51 -10.83 -13.97
CA TYR A 40 -26.89 -11.77 -14.90
C TYR A 40 -26.61 -11.15 -16.27
N LEU A 41 -27.45 -10.22 -16.74
CA LEU A 41 -27.20 -9.50 -17.99
C LEU A 41 -25.92 -8.66 -17.92
N SER A 42 -25.64 -8.05 -16.77
CA SER A 42 -24.40 -7.29 -16.55
C SER A 42 -23.14 -8.17 -16.48
N ASN A 43 -23.30 -9.49 -16.32
CA ASN A 43 -22.23 -10.48 -16.22
C ASN A 43 -22.30 -11.56 -17.32
N LEU A 44 -22.95 -11.25 -18.46
CA LEU A 44 -23.36 -12.24 -19.48
C LEU A 44 -22.23 -13.16 -19.97
N GLU A 45 -21.00 -12.65 -20.03
CA GLU A 45 -19.82 -13.41 -20.45
C GLU A 45 -19.45 -14.56 -19.49
N TYR A 46 -19.87 -14.48 -18.23
CA TYR A 46 -19.56 -15.47 -17.18
C TYR A 46 -20.72 -16.39 -16.83
N VAL A 47 -21.93 -16.08 -17.31
CA VAL A 47 -23.14 -16.83 -16.97
C VAL A 47 -23.21 -18.14 -17.74
N GLN A 48 -23.62 -19.20 -17.03
CA GLN A 48 -23.96 -20.49 -17.60
C GLN A 48 -25.19 -21.08 -16.91
N PRO A 49 -25.94 -21.96 -17.60
CA PRO A 49 -27.05 -22.64 -16.97
C PRO A 49 -26.52 -23.60 -15.90
N ASP A 50 -27.15 -23.63 -14.73
CA ASP A 50 -26.91 -24.65 -13.72
C ASP A 50 -27.54 -25.99 -14.13
N ARG A 51 -27.50 -26.97 -13.22
CA ARG A 51 -28.07 -28.30 -13.47
C ARG A 51 -29.59 -28.26 -13.71
N GLU A 52 -30.29 -27.27 -13.18
CA GLU A 52 -31.73 -27.08 -13.31
C GLU A 52 -32.09 -26.14 -14.49
N GLY A 53 -31.08 -25.55 -15.14
CA GLY A 53 -31.23 -24.66 -16.28
C GLY A 53 -31.31 -23.18 -15.89
N TYR A 54 -31.19 -22.82 -14.61
CA TYR A 54 -31.22 -21.43 -14.17
C TYR A 54 -29.88 -20.74 -14.46
N PRO A 55 -29.87 -19.42 -14.74
CA PRO A 55 -28.63 -18.70 -14.93
C PRO A 55 -27.83 -18.75 -13.63
N SER A 56 -26.54 -19.05 -13.74
CA SER A 56 -25.64 -19.18 -12.60
C SER A 56 -24.27 -18.64 -12.95
N LEU A 57 -23.61 -18.07 -11.95
CA LEU A 57 -22.20 -17.73 -12.00
C LEU A 57 -21.42 -18.82 -11.24
N PRO A 58 -20.46 -19.50 -11.89
CA PRO A 58 -19.61 -20.45 -11.18
C PRO A 58 -18.87 -19.75 -10.04
N PRO A 59 -18.57 -20.44 -8.93
CA PRO A 59 -17.79 -19.86 -7.85
C PRO A 59 -16.37 -19.62 -8.33
N LYS A 60 -15.92 -18.35 -8.28
CA LYS A 60 -14.55 -17.96 -8.65
C LYS A 60 -13.56 -18.52 -7.61
N PRO A 61 -12.60 -19.38 -8.01
CA PRO A 61 -11.62 -19.95 -7.07
C PRO A 61 -10.50 -18.97 -6.73
N TYR A 62 -10.40 -17.85 -7.45
CA TYR A 62 -9.43 -16.78 -7.23
C TYR A 62 -9.98 -15.73 -6.26
N ILE A 63 -9.10 -15.11 -5.47
CA ILE A 63 -9.47 -14.15 -4.43
C ILE A 63 -10.14 -12.91 -5.08
N GLU A 64 -11.42 -12.75 -4.74
CA GLU A 64 -12.35 -11.60 -4.85
C GLU A 64 -12.38 -10.67 -6.09
N ASP A 65 -11.41 -10.60 -7.01
CA ASP A 65 -11.45 -9.64 -8.15
C ASP A 65 -10.93 -10.19 -9.49
N ASP A 66 -11.25 -9.45 -10.57
CA ASP A 66 -11.01 -9.46 -12.04
C ASP A 66 -9.86 -10.25 -12.69
N PHE A 67 -9.08 -11.03 -11.95
CA PHE A 67 -7.86 -11.65 -12.45
C PHE A 67 -8.04 -12.98 -13.20
N ALA A 68 -9.27 -13.32 -13.53
CA ALA A 68 -9.63 -14.51 -14.29
C ALA A 68 -11.08 -14.37 -14.75
N HIS A 69 -11.35 -14.84 -15.96
CA HIS A 69 -12.68 -14.94 -16.53
C HIS A 69 -13.11 -16.40 -16.66
N TRP A 70 -14.42 -16.62 -16.72
CA TRP A 70 -14.97 -17.94 -17.02
C TRP A 70 -14.89 -18.19 -18.54
N ASP A 71 -14.21 -19.25 -18.96
CA ASP A 71 -14.25 -19.72 -20.34
C ASP A 71 -15.37 -20.74 -20.48
N ARG A 72 -16.40 -20.37 -21.26
CA ARG A 72 -17.61 -21.19 -21.45
C ARG A 72 -17.35 -22.45 -22.27
N ASP A 73 -16.44 -22.39 -23.24
CA ASP A 73 -16.12 -23.52 -24.10
C ASP A 73 -15.28 -24.56 -23.34
N LEU A 74 -14.40 -24.10 -22.46
CA LEU A 74 -13.55 -24.95 -21.63
C LEU A 74 -14.17 -25.33 -20.28
N GLN A 75 -15.29 -24.72 -19.91
CA GLN A 75 -15.98 -24.90 -18.61
C GLN A 75 -15.03 -24.77 -17.41
N GLN A 76 -14.15 -23.77 -17.45
CA GLN A 76 -13.20 -23.50 -16.38
C GLN A 76 -12.85 -22.01 -16.33
N TYR A 77 -12.36 -21.54 -15.18
CA TYR A 77 -11.75 -20.22 -15.11
C TYR A 77 -10.39 -20.22 -15.79
N VAL A 78 -10.20 -19.27 -16.70
CA VAL A 78 -8.95 -19.04 -17.42
C VAL A 78 -8.44 -17.65 -17.04
N GLN A 79 -7.11 -17.51 -17.03
CA GLN A 79 -6.44 -16.25 -16.78
C GLN A 79 -5.62 -15.91 -18.03
N THR A 80 -5.87 -14.75 -18.66
CA THR A 80 -5.01 -14.23 -19.74
C THR A 80 -3.67 -13.77 -19.19
N GLU A 81 -2.69 -13.52 -20.07
CA GLU A 81 -1.41 -12.96 -19.63
C GLU A 81 -1.60 -11.54 -19.04
N GLU A 82 -2.51 -10.72 -19.58
CA GLU A 82 -2.81 -9.40 -19.02
C GLU A 82 -3.47 -9.48 -17.63
N GLU A 83 -4.45 -10.36 -17.44
CA GLU A 83 -5.09 -10.61 -16.14
C GLU A 83 -4.08 -11.15 -15.13
N ARG A 84 -3.15 -12.00 -15.59
CA ARG A 84 -2.03 -12.47 -14.81
C ARG A 84 -1.11 -11.33 -14.40
N GLU A 85 -0.68 -10.47 -15.32
CA GLU A 85 0.14 -9.29 -15.01
C GLU A 85 -0.53 -8.36 -13.99
N LEU A 86 -1.84 -8.15 -14.11
CA LEU A 86 -2.66 -7.40 -13.16
C LEU A 86 -2.67 -8.04 -11.78
N TYR A 87 -2.88 -9.36 -11.71
CA TYR A 87 -2.81 -10.12 -10.46
C TYR A 87 -1.44 -10.01 -9.80
N LEU A 88 -0.37 -10.21 -10.58
CA LEU A 88 1.00 -10.12 -10.10
C LEU A 88 1.28 -8.71 -9.56
N SER A 89 0.79 -7.66 -10.22
CA SER A 89 0.89 -6.28 -9.76
C SER A 89 0.15 -6.06 -8.43
N TYR A 90 -1.06 -6.61 -8.31
CA TYR A 90 -1.87 -6.54 -7.09
C TYR A 90 -1.17 -7.22 -5.90
N VAL A 91 -0.73 -8.48 -6.06
CA VAL A 91 -0.03 -9.24 -5.00
C VAL A 91 1.24 -8.52 -4.56
N ASN A 92 2.02 -8.01 -5.52
CA ASN A 92 3.23 -7.26 -5.21
C ASN A 92 2.95 -5.97 -4.45
N SER A 93 1.91 -5.24 -4.83
CA SER A 93 1.51 -4.00 -4.16
C SER A 93 1.04 -4.26 -2.73
N SER A 94 0.19 -5.29 -2.55
CA SER A 94 -0.28 -5.73 -1.25
C SER A 94 0.87 -6.18 -0.33
N ALA A 95 1.83 -6.94 -0.86
CA ALA A 95 3.00 -7.38 -0.10
C ALA A 95 3.89 -6.21 0.36
N VAL A 96 4.10 -5.21 -0.51
CA VAL A 96 4.87 -4.00 -0.17
C VAL A 96 4.13 -3.17 0.89
N GLU A 97 2.81 -3.02 0.77
CA GLU A 97 2.00 -2.27 1.73
C GLU A 97 2.05 -2.91 3.12
N GLU A 98 1.91 -4.24 3.18
CA GLU A 98 1.99 -5.00 4.43
C GLU A 98 3.40 -4.93 5.05
N ALA A 99 4.45 -5.06 4.25
CA ALA A 99 5.82 -4.87 4.72
C ALA A 99 6.07 -3.45 5.23
N MET A 100 5.54 -2.43 4.55
CA MET A 100 5.61 -1.04 5.00
C MET A 100 4.82 -0.81 6.28
N ARG A 101 3.68 -1.49 6.48
CA ARG A 101 2.92 -1.45 7.73
C ARG A 101 3.78 -1.96 8.90
N ILE A 102 4.40 -3.12 8.75
CA ILE A 102 5.31 -3.71 9.76
C ILE A 102 6.43 -2.71 10.11
N ILE A 103 7.05 -2.11 9.10
CA ILE A 103 8.14 -1.15 9.29
C ILE A 103 7.65 0.12 9.99
N ARG A 104 6.49 0.67 9.62
CA ARG A 104 5.92 1.87 10.25
C ARG A 104 5.58 1.63 11.73
N GLU A 105 4.97 0.50 12.05
CA GLU A 105 4.67 0.13 13.45
C GLU A 105 5.94 0.01 14.30
N ARG A 106 7.02 -0.48 13.71
CA ARG A 106 8.33 -0.56 14.38
C ARG A 106 9.02 0.80 14.48
N ALA A 107 8.94 1.62 13.43
CA ALA A 107 9.43 2.98 13.44
C ALA A 107 8.74 3.82 14.53
N ASP A 108 7.43 3.67 14.67
CA ASP A 108 6.70 4.28 15.77
C ASP A 108 7.22 3.80 17.11
N LYS A 109 7.52 2.51 17.30
CA LYS A 109 8.16 2.00 18.53
C LYS A 109 9.56 2.59 18.76
N TRP A 110 10.39 2.70 17.72
CA TRP A 110 11.72 3.30 17.82
C TRP A 110 11.66 4.77 18.24
N VAL A 111 10.66 5.50 17.76
CA VAL A 111 10.44 6.91 18.11
C VAL A 111 9.73 7.06 19.47
N THR A 112 8.81 6.15 19.82
CA THR A 112 7.95 6.25 21.01
C THR A 112 8.53 5.63 22.27
N GLN A 113 9.46 4.68 22.20
CA GLN A 113 10.22 4.22 23.38
C GLN A 113 10.99 5.38 24.05
N THR A 114 11.22 6.46 23.31
CA THR A 114 11.79 7.74 23.77
C THR A 114 10.77 8.86 23.99
N ARG A 115 9.47 8.68 23.64
CA ARG A 115 8.46 9.73 23.83
C ARG A 115 7.85 9.65 25.22
N ASN A 116 8.12 10.70 25.98
CA ASN A 116 7.56 10.93 27.29
C ASN A 116 6.08 11.40 27.20
N THR A 117 5.50 11.78 28.35
CA THR A 117 4.08 12.16 28.50
C THR A 117 3.69 13.35 27.61
N PHE A 118 2.40 13.67 27.51
CA PHE A 118 1.91 14.84 26.75
C PHE A 118 2.64 16.15 27.11
N SER A 119 2.91 16.36 28.40
CA SER A 119 3.65 17.54 28.90
C SER A 119 5.08 17.58 28.39
N ASP A 120 5.74 16.42 28.32
CA ASP A 120 7.12 16.31 27.87
C ASP A 120 7.23 16.55 26.35
N GLN A 121 6.23 16.11 25.58
CA GLN A 121 6.17 16.41 24.15
C GLN A 121 5.95 17.90 23.87
N LEU A 122 5.18 18.60 24.71
CA LEU A 122 5.03 20.05 24.62
C LEU A 122 6.36 20.76 24.93
N LEU A 123 7.07 20.30 25.96
CA LEU A 123 8.37 20.83 26.33
C LEU A 123 9.42 20.61 25.24
N GLU A 124 9.49 19.41 24.65
CA GLU A 124 10.39 19.09 23.54
C GLU A 124 10.13 19.96 22.31
N ARG A 125 8.86 20.27 22.00
CA ARG A 125 8.51 21.19 20.91
C ARG A 125 9.00 22.60 21.18
N GLN A 126 8.81 23.10 22.39
CA GLN A 126 9.31 24.41 22.81
C GLN A 126 10.84 24.47 22.74
N PHE A 127 11.52 23.43 23.23
CA PHE A 127 12.96 23.29 23.12
C PHE A 127 13.44 23.29 21.67
N LEU A 128 12.77 22.56 20.77
CA LEU A 128 13.16 22.55 19.37
C LEU A 128 13.02 23.93 18.69
N LEU A 129 11.97 24.69 19.04
CA LEU A 129 11.78 26.06 18.53
C LEU A 129 12.92 26.97 18.98
N GLU A 130 13.21 26.99 20.29
CA GLU A 130 14.29 27.80 20.85
C GLU A 130 15.66 27.36 20.30
N ALA A 131 15.91 26.06 20.19
CA ALA A 131 17.17 25.54 19.65
C ALA A 131 17.40 25.99 18.19
N ARG A 132 16.34 26.09 17.38
CA ARG A 132 16.43 26.62 16.01
C ARG A 132 16.70 28.12 15.97
N GLU A 133 16.04 28.89 16.83
CA GLU A 133 16.20 30.34 16.92
C GLU A 133 17.61 30.72 17.39
N TYR A 134 18.11 30.03 18.41
CA TYR A 134 19.36 30.35 19.09
C TYR A 134 20.55 29.49 18.64
N LYS A 135 20.41 28.65 17.61
CA LYS A 135 21.49 27.79 17.07
C LYS A 135 22.84 28.48 16.91
N ASN A 136 22.84 29.72 16.44
CA ASN A 136 24.05 30.49 16.15
C ASN A 136 24.42 31.50 17.25
N LYS A 137 23.62 31.59 18.31
CA LYS A 137 23.77 32.55 19.42
C LYS A 137 23.32 31.91 20.75
N PRO A 138 23.88 30.75 21.14
CA PRO A 138 23.46 30.03 22.36
C PRO A 138 23.60 30.89 23.62
N ASP A 139 24.59 31.78 23.64
CA ASP A 139 24.88 32.69 24.76
C ASP A 139 23.84 33.83 24.93
N LYS A 140 22.89 33.96 24.00
CA LYS A 140 21.89 35.04 23.97
C LYS A 140 20.48 34.56 24.34
N LEU A 141 20.37 33.39 24.97
CA LEU A 141 19.07 32.92 25.47
C LEU A 141 18.55 33.89 26.54
N PRO A 142 17.29 34.37 26.42
CA PRO A 142 16.68 35.19 27.45
C PRO A 142 16.40 34.35 28.70
N ASN A 143 16.31 34.98 29.87
CA ASN A 143 15.95 34.30 31.13
C ASN A 143 14.53 33.66 31.11
N THR A 144 13.70 34.04 30.13
CA THR A 144 12.38 33.45 29.89
C THR A 144 12.43 32.15 29.09
N SER A 145 13.55 31.82 28.46
CA SER A 145 13.73 30.59 27.66
C SER A 145 13.58 29.33 28.51
N GLU A 146 12.87 28.34 27.98
CA GLU A 146 12.74 27.04 28.64
C GLU A 146 14.05 26.24 28.58
N ILE A 147 14.82 26.35 27.49
CA ILE A 147 16.18 25.75 27.41
C ILE A 147 17.08 26.35 28.49
N TYR A 148 17.05 27.67 28.68
CA TYR A 148 17.86 28.34 29.69
C TYR A 148 17.53 27.86 31.10
N LYS A 149 16.23 27.78 31.44
CA LYS A 149 15.76 27.24 32.73
C LYS A 149 16.18 25.79 32.92
N TYR A 150 16.03 24.96 31.88
CA TYR A 150 16.45 23.56 31.92
C TYR A 150 17.95 23.42 32.18
N CYS A 151 18.78 24.17 31.45
CA CYS A 151 20.23 24.17 31.60
C CYS A 151 20.66 24.59 33.00
N LEU A 152 20.02 25.61 33.56
CA LEU A 152 20.25 26.08 34.93
C LEU A 152 19.94 25.01 35.99
N LEU A 153 18.83 24.29 35.82
CA LEU A 153 18.39 23.25 36.77
C LEU A 153 19.22 21.96 36.68
N ASN A 154 19.75 21.64 35.50
CA ASN A 154 20.43 20.36 35.24
C ASN A 154 21.96 20.49 35.12
N ASN A 155 22.52 21.68 35.36
CA ASN A 155 23.96 21.97 35.23
C ASN A 155 24.56 21.57 33.87
N VAL A 156 23.83 21.85 32.79
CA VAL A 156 24.27 21.61 31.40
C VAL A 156 24.43 22.95 30.69
N THR A 157 25.33 23.04 29.70
CA THR A 157 25.45 24.28 28.92
C THR A 157 24.34 24.38 27.87
N ALA A 158 23.93 25.61 27.57
CA ALA A 158 22.96 25.87 26.51
C ALA A 158 23.44 25.39 25.14
N THR A 159 24.74 25.55 24.85
CA THR A 159 25.37 25.09 23.61
C THR A 159 25.22 23.57 23.46
N ASP A 160 25.65 22.80 24.46
CA ASP A 160 25.55 21.34 24.41
C ASP A 160 24.10 20.88 24.26
N LYS A 161 23.17 21.55 24.95
CA LYS A 161 21.75 21.18 24.89
C LYS A 161 21.13 21.48 23.52
N ILE A 162 21.44 22.63 22.93
CA ILE A 162 20.97 23.01 21.59
C ILE A 162 21.53 22.04 20.54
N GLU A 163 22.81 21.69 20.62
CA GLU A 163 23.43 20.71 19.71
C GLU A 163 22.77 19.34 19.81
N ASP A 164 22.53 18.85 21.03
CA ASP A 164 21.82 17.59 21.29
C ASP A 164 20.41 17.58 20.67
N ILE A 165 19.60 18.62 20.92
CA ILE A 165 18.25 18.74 20.37
C ILE A 165 18.27 18.71 18.84
N LEU A 166 19.15 19.51 18.22
CA LEU A 166 19.21 19.61 16.76
C LEU A 166 19.72 18.32 16.12
N LYS A 167 20.68 17.64 16.75
CA LYS A 167 21.18 16.34 16.31
C LYS A 167 20.08 15.27 16.37
N ASN A 168 19.32 15.21 17.47
CA ASN A 168 18.21 14.26 17.60
C ASN A 168 17.10 14.54 16.57
N GLN A 169 16.81 15.82 16.29
CA GLN A 169 15.89 16.20 15.22
C GLN A 169 16.40 15.78 13.83
N GLU A 170 17.70 15.93 13.57
CA GLU A 170 18.31 15.52 12.31
C GLU A 170 18.23 14.00 12.13
N VAL A 171 18.49 13.20 13.16
CA VAL A 171 18.33 11.75 13.14
C VAL A 171 16.88 11.37 12.82
N ALA A 172 15.90 12.00 13.47
CA ALA A 172 14.48 11.73 13.22
C ALA A 172 14.06 12.08 11.78
N LEU A 173 14.54 13.21 11.24
CA LEU A 173 14.29 13.61 9.86
C LEU A 173 14.93 12.64 8.86
N ASN A 174 16.17 12.23 9.11
CA ASN A 174 16.88 11.26 8.27
C ASN A 174 16.18 9.91 8.24
N LEU A 175 15.70 9.42 9.39
CA LEU A 175 14.91 8.19 9.44
C LEU A 175 13.58 8.33 8.69
N ALA A 176 12.86 9.44 8.85
CA ALA A 176 11.61 9.67 8.12
C ALA A 176 11.81 9.69 6.60
N GLN A 177 12.87 10.35 6.11
CA GLN A 177 13.23 10.32 4.70
C GLN A 177 13.64 8.92 4.23
N ALA A 178 14.41 8.19 5.05
CA ALA A 178 14.83 6.84 4.74
C ALA A 178 13.64 5.89 4.63
N LEU A 179 12.64 6.00 5.52
CA LEU A 179 11.40 5.23 5.47
C LEU A 179 10.61 5.49 4.18
N ASN A 180 10.51 6.74 3.73
CA ASN A 180 9.88 7.06 2.44
C ASN A 180 10.64 6.47 1.25
N HIS A 181 11.96 6.34 1.34
CA HIS A 181 12.76 5.71 0.30
C HIS A 181 12.72 4.17 0.37
N PHE A 182 12.46 3.60 1.54
CA PHE A 182 12.51 2.17 1.81
C PHE A 182 11.43 1.38 1.05
N GLU A 183 10.30 2.01 0.75
CA GLU A 183 9.24 1.43 -0.08
C GLU A 183 9.80 0.95 -1.43
N SER A 184 10.60 1.77 -2.12
CA SER A 184 11.23 1.39 -3.39
C SER A 184 12.18 0.19 -3.26
N TYR A 185 12.86 0.06 -2.12
CA TYR A 185 13.69 -1.10 -1.83
C TYR A 185 12.83 -2.36 -1.65
N LEU A 186 11.74 -2.27 -0.90
CA LEU A 186 10.80 -3.38 -0.71
C LEU A 186 10.16 -3.80 -2.03
N THR A 187 9.77 -2.87 -2.90
CA THR A 187 9.24 -3.19 -4.23
C THR A 187 10.22 -4.02 -5.06
N LEU A 188 11.50 -3.68 -5.04
CA LEU A 188 12.54 -4.47 -5.71
C LEU A 188 12.70 -5.84 -5.06
N ARG A 189 12.69 -5.89 -3.73
CA ARG A 189 12.88 -7.12 -2.96
C ARG A 189 11.76 -8.12 -3.17
N VAL A 190 10.51 -7.66 -3.19
CA VAL A 190 9.32 -8.47 -3.48
C VAL A 190 9.42 -9.10 -4.87
N LYS A 191 9.85 -8.33 -5.88
CA LYS A 191 10.08 -8.83 -7.24
C LYS A 191 11.19 -9.88 -7.32
N GLU A 192 12.30 -9.67 -6.59
CA GLU A 192 13.40 -10.65 -6.53
C GLU A 192 12.99 -11.98 -5.89
N LYS A 193 12.19 -11.90 -4.82
CA LYS A 193 11.69 -13.07 -4.09
C LYS A 193 10.56 -13.80 -4.81
N LYS A 194 9.94 -13.17 -5.82
CA LYS A 194 8.79 -13.68 -6.56
C LYS A 194 7.67 -14.14 -5.63
N LEU A 195 7.31 -13.30 -4.64
CA LEU A 195 6.24 -13.62 -3.67
C LEU A 195 4.91 -13.99 -4.35
N GLN A 196 4.72 -13.46 -5.54
CA GLN A 196 3.62 -13.76 -6.45
C GLN A 196 3.48 -15.24 -6.88
N ASP A 197 4.56 -16.03 -6.84
CA ASP A 197 4.55 -17.44 -7.26
C ASP A 197 4.33 -18.39 -6.06
N LEU A 198 4.30 -17.87 -4.83
CA LEU A 198 4.53 -18.62 -3.60
C LEU A 198 3.66 -18.06 -2.46
N VAL A 199 2.40 -18.51 -2.40
CA VAL A 199 1.46 -18.15 -1.33
C VAL A 199 1.71 -19.02 -0.10
N GLY A 200 1.83 -18.39 1.07
CA GLY A 200 2.03 -19.06 2.35
C GLY A 200 3.45 -18.87 2.89
N LYS A 201 4.22 -19.95 2.98
CA LYS A 201 5.47 -20.00 3.76
C LYS A 201 6.52 -18.98 3.31
N GLU A 202 6.71 -18.73 2.01
CA GLU A 202 7.68 -17.72 1.56
C GLU A 202 7.25 -16.28 1.82
N ALA A 203 5.94 -16.00 1.83
CA ALA A 203 5.43 -14.69 2.24
C ALA A 203 5.68 -14.46 3.73
N ASP A 204 5.43 -15.47 4.58
CA ASP A 204 5.75 -15.42 6.01
C ASP A 204 7.25 -15.20 6.26
N GLU A 205 8.12 -15.93 5.55
CA GLU A 205 9.58 -15.75 5.63
C GLU A 205 10.03 -14.35 5.20
N PHE A 206 9.38 -13.75 4.19
CA PHE A 206 9.65 -12.36 3.80
C PHE A 206 9.21 -11.37 4.88
N TYR A 207 8.05 -11.55 5.48
CA TYR A 207 7.62 -10.67 6.57
C TYR A 207 8.48 -10.83 7.82
N ASP A 208 9.01 -12.03 8.10
CA ASP A 208 10.01 -12.24 9.14
C ASP A 208 11.32 -11.53 8.83
N GLU A 209 11.83 -11.61 7.59
CA GLU A 209 12.98 -10.82 7.13
C GLU A 209 12.74 -9.31 7.34
N VAL A 210 11.54 -8.82 6.99
CA VAL A 210 11.16 -7.41 7.19
C VAL A 210 11.11 -7.03 8.68
N ARG A 211 10.67 -7.94 9.56
CA ARG A 211 10.67 -7.75 11.02
C ARG A 211 12.07 -7.73 11.63
N GLU A 212 13.10 -8.14 10.91
CA GLU A 212 14.49 -8.08 11.38
C GLU A 212 15.19 -6.77 11.01
N TYR A 213 14.69 -6.02 10.02
CA TYR A 213 15.34 -4.77 9.59
C TYR A 213 15.41 -3.74 10.71
N ALA A 214 16.63 -3.28 11.00
CA ALA A 214 16.91 -2.26 12.01
C ALA A 214 16.85 -0.84 11.41
N PRO A 215 16.60 0.21 12.20
CA PRO A 215 16.58 1.59 11.70
C PRO A 215 17.92 2.00 11.06
N GLU A 216 19.04 1.48 11.57
CA GLU A 216 20.37 1.71 11.02
C GLU A 216 20.48 1.17 9.58
N PHE A 217 19.97 -0.03 9.34
CA PHE A 217 19.95 -0.62 7.99
C PHE A 217 19.14 0.23 7.02
N ILE A 218 17.94 0.67 7.42
CA ILE A 218 17.05 1.51 6.60
C ILE A 218 17.73 2.84 6.27
N THR A 219 18.34 3.49 7.26
CA THR A 219 19.04 4.77 7.05
C THR A 219 20.31 4.61 6.21
N ASP A 220 21.04 3.50 6.31
CA ASP A 220 22.23 3.24 5.50
C ASP A 220 21.90 2.99 4.03
N LEU A 221 20.79 2.29 3.75
CA LEU A 221 20.27 2.17 2.38
C LEU A 221 19.95 3.52 1.77
N TYR A 222 19.31 4.41 2.54
CA TYR A 222 19.03 5.77 2.09
C TYR A 222 20.30 6.57 1.82
N LYS A 223 21.30 6.53 2.71
CA LYS A 223 22.61 7.18 2.48
C LYS A 223 23.31 6.63 1.24
N LEU A 224 23.21 5.33 0.97
CA LEU A 224 23.75 4.71 -0.24
C LEU A 224 23.05 5.25 -1.50
N ALA A 225 21.71 5.36 -1.47
CA ALA A 225 20.94 5.92 -2.57
C ALA A 225 21.29 7.39 -2.84
N LEU A 226 21.44 8.21 -1.79
CA LEU A 226 21.88 9.59 -1.91
C LEU A 226 23.26 9.71 -2.59
N ARG A 227 24.24 8.91 -2.13
CA ARG A 227 25.59 8.89 -2.74
C ARG A 227 25.53 8.55 -4.23
N LYS A 228 24.75 7.52 -4.61
CA LYS A 228 24.57 7.18 -6.03
C LYS A 228 23.95 8.32 -6.84
N ALA A 229 22.92 8.98 -6.29
CA ALA A 229 22.28 10.11 -6.96
C ALA A 229 23.23 11.31 -7.16
N GLU A 230 24.11 11.57 -6.19
CA GLU A 230 25.15 12.61 -6.29
C GLU A 230 26.20 12.27 -7.36
N GLU A 231 26.68 11.03 -7.38
CA GLU A 231 27.61 10.55 -8.40
C GLU A 231 27.03 10.66 -9.81
N ASP A 232 25.75 10.29 -9.98
CA ASP A 232 25.07 10.37 -11.28
C ASP A 232 24.86 11.82 -11.74
N LYS A 233 24.54 12.74 -10.81
CA LYS A 233 24.52 14.17 -11.11
C LYS A 233 25.89 14.68 -11.54
N ALA A 234 26.96 14.28 -10.85
CA ALA A 234 28.32 14.67 -11.19
C ALA A 234 28.76 14.13 -12.58
N LYS A 235 28.41 12.88 -12.90
CA LYS A 235 28.66 12.29 -14.24
C LYS A 235 27.93 13.04 -15.34
N LYS A 236 26.64 13.34 -15.15
CA LYS A 236 25.84 14.12 -16.11
C LYS A 236 26.39 15.53 -16.32
N ALA A 237 26.85 16.20 -15.25
CA ALA A 237 27.47 17.52 -15.34
C ALA A 237 28.80 17.51 -16.11
N LYS A 238 29.61 16.45 -15.98
CA LYS A 238 30.85 16.26 -16.76
C LYS A 238 30.57 15.98 -18.24
N ALA A 239 29.57 15.15 -18.54
CA ALA A 239 29.16 14.86 -19.92
C ALA A 239 28.66 16.12 -20.64
N LYS A 240 27.92 17.00 -19.94
CA LYS A 240 27.40 18.25 -20.50
C LYS A 240 28.45 19.35 -20.72
N LYS A 241 29.63 19.24 -20.08
CA LYS A 241 30.78 20.13 -20.29
C LYS A 241 31.74 19.66 -21.39
N SER A 242 31.55 18.43 -21.87
CA SER A 242 32.40 17.80 -22.90
C SER A 242 31.76 17.80 -24.29
N ASN A 243 30.55 18.39 -24.42
CA ASN A 243 29.86 18.73 -25.66
C ASN A 243 29.77 20.25 -25.77
#